data_AF-A0A6M8VR72-F1
#
_entry.id   AF-A0A6M8VR72-F1
#
_cell.length_a   1.000
_cell.length_b   1.000
_cell.length_c   1.000
_cell.angle_alpha   90.00
_cell.angle_beta   90.00
_cell.angle_gamma   90.00
#
_symmetry.space_group_name_H-M   'P 1'
#
loop_
_entity.id
_entity.type
_entity.pdbx_description
1 polymer ?
#
loop_
_entity_poly.entity_id
_entity_poly.type
_entity_poly.pdbx_seq_one_letter_code
_entity_poly.pdbx_strand_id
1 'polypeptide(L)'
;MMRFLAAAAVFTFLSLMPVIAQACSCAGPGSPAAAMERARAVFTGHVRVVKNTADNTDRVMIDVDKIWKGDPGKEFILGLPRHGCAYWNFEDQKDYLIYADKSWDKDNPDGYSVTMCSRTKVLEKARIEIRYLDAAVAGRDTTELDAGLAAILLSEQPDNIRTEAAIMLGGLIRDSTDTVPEEAVKALVEASQYGGTELKTAIAGNLANHHLMGRQDVKTALTALLDDRVFSVRSAAAGALSIIARNNSTVFAAIMAALEKTRQEAGGDIQTHQAIFTSMGRSLAATAATEEEKAQVVDTLLGMLDDIPEPYNKVTLIQHMGFQQARAGKAVPKLLEILKTAENYHLKQYLLLALGDIGAVETRNHIRPYLKDENCYVVGSAVTALYKIDTAAFPQLFAQEITPVIKARFDKCSYELTNALQTIGSEAKSLKPFLAEKYQKMPESDWKKKQLGNVLEKL
;
A
#
# COMPACT_ATOMS: atom_id res chain seq x y z
N MET A 1 -34.03 -2.90 27.23
CA MET A 1 -32.98 -1.88 26.96
C MET A 1 -31.55 -2.43 26.97
N MET A 2 -31.26 -3.58 27.59
CA MET A 2 -29.88 -4.11 27.72
C MET A 2 -29.41 -5.04 26.57
N ARG A 3 -30.20 -5.20 25.50
CA ARG A 3 -29.89 -6.08 24.36
C ARG A 3 -29.42 -5.34 23.09
N PHE A 4 -29.48 -4.00 23.07
CA PHE A 4 -29.04 -3.19 21.92
C PHE A 4 -27.57 -2.73 22.02
N LEU A 5 -26.93 -2.87 23.18
CA LEU A 5 -25.53 -2.47 23.40
C LEU A 5 -24.50 -3.50 22.91
N ALA A 6 -24.89 -4.78 22.73
CA ALA A 6 -23.98 -5.82 22.27
C ALA A 6 -23.77 -5.82 20.74
N ALA A 7 -24.76 -5.38 19.96
CA ALA A 7 -24.66 -5.36 18.49
C ALA A 7 -23.78 -4.20 17.98
N ALA A 8 -23.72 -3.09 18.71
CA ALA A 8 -22.83 -1.96 18.38
C ALA A 8 -21.36 -2.27 18.67
N ALA A 9 -21.05 -3.12 19.66
CA ALA A 9 -19.67 -3.47 20.02
C ALA A 9 -19.01 -4.49 19.07
N VAL A 10 -19.80 -5.35 18.42
CA VAL A 10 -19.28 -6.35 17.46
C VAL A 10 -19.05 -5.73 16.07
N PHE A 11 -19.77 -4.67 15.71
CA PHE A 11 -19.59 -3.95 14.44
C PHE A 11 -18.34 -3.06 14.42
N THR A 12 -17.94 -2.50 15.57
CA THR A 12 -16.71 -1.68 15.70
C THR A 12 -15.42 -2.51 15.60
N PHE A 13 -15.48 -3.82 15.88
CA PHE A 13 -14.31 -4.70 15.88
C PHE A 13 -13.97 -5.29 14.51
N LEU A 14 -14.95 -5.41 13.60
CA LEU A 14 -14.73 -5.96 12.25
C LEU A 14 -14.19 -4.94 11.24
N SER A 15 -14.27 -3.64 11.55
CA SER A 15 -13.72 -2.53 10.76
C SER A 15 -12.23 -2.25 11.01
N LEU A 16 -11.59 -3.00 11.92
CA LEU A 16 -10.15 -2.90 12.22
C LEU A 16 -9.30 -3.90 11.43
N MET A 17 -9.90 -4.74 10.58
CA MET A 17 -9.10 -5.58 9.68
C MET A 17 -8.71 -4.76 8.46
N PRO A 18 -7.40 -4.48 8.24
CA PRO A 18 -6.97 -3.89 6.99
C PRO A 18 -7.46 -4.80 5.88
N VAL A 19 -8.23 -4.23 4.93
CA VAL A 19 -8.37 -4.86 3.62
C VAL A 19 -6.95 -4.84 3.07
N ILE A 20 -6.28 -5.99 3.18
CA ILE A 20 -5.00 -6.23 2.54
C ILE A 20 -5.33 -6.19 1.05
N ALA A 21 -5.32 -4.99 0.46
CA ALA A 21 -5.03 -4.88 -0.95
C ALA A 21 -3.76 -5.70 -1.13
N GLN A 22 -3.83 -6.78 -1.91
CA GLN A 22 -2.65 -7.56 -2.27
C GLN A 22 -1.79 -6.76 -3.24
N ALA A 23 -1.37 -5.55 -2.84
CA ALA A 23 -0.02 -5.13 -3.11
C ALA A 23 0.84 -6.13 -2.33
N CYS A 24 1.65 -6.89 -3.08
CA CYS A 24 2.60 -7.91 -2.64
C CYS A 24 2.59 -8.17 -1.13
N SER A 25 2.17 -9.37 -0.69
CA SER A 25 2.07 -9.77 0.74
C SER A 25 3.41 -9.81 1.49
N CYS A 26 4.39 -9.07 1.01
CA CYS A 26 5.71 -8.96 1.54
C CYS A 26 5.65 -8.34 2.93
N ALA A 27 5.86 -9.16 3.95
CA ALA A 27 6.63 -8.68 5.09
C ALA A 27 7.95 -8.17 4.50
N GLY A 28 8.27 -6.88 4.70
CA GLY A 28 9.48 -6.26 4.14
C GLY A 28 10.72 -7.13 4.40
N PRO A 29 11.79 -7.00 3.59
CA PRO A 29 12.90 -7.92 3.70
C PRO A 29 13.48 -7.89 5.12
N GLY A 30 13.48 -9.04 5.80
CA GLY A 30 14.15 -9.24 7.09
C GLY A 30 15.66 -8.99 7.00
N SER A 31 16.41 -9.37 8.04
CA SER A 31 17.88 -9.29 8.04
C SER A 31 18.52 -9.92 6.78
N PRO A 32 19.74 -9.51 6.36
CA PRO A 32 20.42 -10.12 5.22
C PRO A 32 20.50 -11.65 5.29
N ALA A 33 20.73 -12.20 6.49
CA ALA A 33 20.75 -13.64 6.74
C ALA A 33 19.36 -14.27 6.52
N ALA A 34 18.30 -13.73 7.12
CA ALA A 34 16.94 -14.24 6.95
C ALA A 34 16.42 -14.11 5.50
N ALA A 35 16.84 -13.07 4.78
CA ALA A 35 16.56 -12.93 3.35
C ALA A 35 17.34 -13.97 2.53
N MET A 36 18.61 -14.22 2.86
CA MET A 36 19.42 -15.25 2.21
C MET A 36 18.87 -16.65 2.46
N GLU A 37 18.38 -16.95 3.67
CA GLU A 37 17.73 -18.22 3.99
C GLU A 37 16.48 -18.47 3.14
N ARG A 38 15.67 -17.43 2.90
CA ARG A 38 14.45 -17.53 2.06
C ARG A 38 14.76 -17.63 0.57
N ALA A 39 15.77 -16.92 0.09
CA ALA A 39 16.13 -16.89 -1.32
C ALA A 39 16.59 -18.27 -1.84
N ARG A 40 16.33 -18.57 -3.11
CA ARG A 40 16.87 -19.76 -3.79
C ARG A 40 18.35 -19.55 -4.14
N ALA A 41 18.71 -18.36 -4.59
CA ALA A 41 20.10 -17.98 -4.85
C ALA A 41 20.38 -16.54 -4.40
N VAL A 42 21.60 -16.29 -3.93
CA VAL A 42 22.10 -14.96 -3.59
C VAL A 42 23.48 -14.79 -4.19
N PHE A 43 23.61 -13.80 -5.07
CA PHE A 43 24.83 -13.57 -5.83
C PHE A 43 24.96 -12.10 -6.25
N THR A 44 26.17 -11.72 -6.66
CA THR A 44 26.42 -10.49 -7.39
C THR A 44 26.59 -10.80 -8.86
N GLY A 45 26.21 -9.86 -9.71
CA GLY A 45 26.48 -9.99 -11.13
C GLY A 45 26.28 -8.70 -11.91
N HIS A 46 26.91 -8.67 -13.08
CA HIS A 46 26.88 -7.58 -14.03
C HIS A 46 25.76 -7.77 -15.06
N VAL A 47 24.84 -6.80 -15.14
CA VAL A 47 23.75 -6.82 -16.12
C VAL A 47 24.30 -6.46 -17.50
N ARG A 48 24.34 -7.42 -18.42
CA ARG A 48 24.81 -7.17 -19.80
C ARG A 48 23.73 -6.58 -20.68
N VAL A 49 22.52 -7.15 -20.61
CA VAL A 49 21.42 -6.80 -21.50
C VAL A 49 20.08 -6.95 -20.80
N VAL A 50 19.26 -5.90 -20.91
CA VAL A 50 17.82 -5.93 -20.65
C VAL A 50 17.09 -5.91 -21.99
N LYS A 51 16.51 -7.04 -22.40
CA LYS A 51 15.65 -7.11 -23.60
C LYS A 51 14.19 -7.15 -23.21
N ASN A 52 13.41 -6.21 -23.71
CA ASN A 52 11.96 -6.30 -23.63
C ASN A 52 11.45 -7.24 -24.73
N THR A 53 10.67 -8.26 -24.36
CA THR A 53 10.02 -9.16 -25.31
C THR A 53 8.58 -8.77 -25.56
N ALA A 54 8.03 -9.16 -26.71
CA ALA A 54 6.69 -8.75 -27.18
C ALA A 54 5.54 -9.17 -26.25
N ASP A 55 5.78 -10.11 -25.34
CA ASP A 55 4.88 -10.57 -24.27
C ASP A 55 4.99 -9.74 -22.97
N ASN A 56 5.65 -8.58 -23.02
CA ASN A 56 5.84 -7.68 -21.87
C ASN A 56 6.64 -8.31 -20.73
N THR A 57 7.60 -9.16 -21.10
CA THR A 57 8.58 -9.78 -20.20
C THR A 57 9.94 -9.09 -20.41
N ASP A 58 10.61 -8.69 -19.33
CA ASP A 58 12.01 -8.26 -19.43
C ASP A 58 12.91 -9.48 -19.27
N ARG A 59 13.77 -9.71 -20.26
CA ARG A 59 14.84 -10.72 -20.20
C ARG A 59 16.14 -10.03 -19.81
N VAL A 60 16.57 -10.28 -18.58
CA VAL A 60 17.81 -9.72 -18.02
C VAL A 60 18.89 -10.79 -18.09
N MET A 61 19.98 -10.52 -18.82
CA MET A 61 21.16 -11.37 -18.89
C MET A 61 22.22 -10.84 -17.93
N ILE A 62 22.63 -11.68 -16.98
CA ILE A 62 23.52 -11.30 -15.89
C ILE A 62 24.72 -12.23 -15.87
N ASP A 63 25.92 -11.66 -15.88
CA ASP A 63 27.15 -12.40 -15.64
C ASP A 63 27.38 -12.50 -14.14
N VAL A 64 27.45 -13.72 -13.62
CA VAL A 64 27.55 -13.96 -12.18
C VAL A 64 28.99 -13.85 -11.71
N ASP A 65 29.23 -13.03 -10.68
CA ASP A 65 30.56 -12.73 -10.15
C ASP A 65 30.87 -13.51 -8.85
N LYS A 66 30.10 -13.23 -7.79
CA LYS A 66 30.26 -13.88 -6.46
C LYS A 66 28.95 -14.46 -5.99
N ILE A 67 28.98 -15.69 -5.49
CA ILE A 67 27.81 -16.43 -5.00
C ILE A 67 27.94 -16.66 -3.49
N TRP A 68 26.89 -16.33 -2.73
CA TRP A 68 26.76 -16.71 -1.33
C TRP A 68 25.83 -17.91 -1.14
N LYS A 69 24.87 -18.10 -2.05
CA LYS A 69 23.91 -19.20 -1.99
C LYS A 69 23.42 -19.61 -3.37
N GLY A 70 23.16 -20.92 -3.52
CA GLY A 70 22.55 -21.50 -4.71
C GLY A 70 23.54 -21.71 -5.85
N ASP A 71 23.02 -22.10 -7.01
CA ASP A 71 23.79 -22.27 -8.24
C ASP A 71 23.06 -21.57 -9.40
N PRO A 72 23.23 -20.25 -9.54
CA PRO A 72 22.63 -19.48 -10.63
C PRO A 72 23.29 -19.74 -11.99
N GLY A 73 24.37 -20.54 -12.05
CA GLY A 73 25.22 -20.68 -13.22
C GLY A 73 26.12 -19.45 -13.45
N LYS A 74 26.86 -19.45 -14.57
CA LYS A 74 27.74 -18.34 -14.98
C LYS A 74 26.97 -17.21 -15.68
N GLU A 75 25.90 -17.57 -16.38
CA GLU A 75 24.98 -16.64 -17.02
C GLU A 75 23.60 -16.88 -16.43
N PHE A 76 23.04 -15.84 -15.82
CA PHE A 76 21.72 -15.89 -15.22
C PHE A 76 20.73 -15.13 -16.13
N ILE A 77 19.69 -15.83 -16.57
CA ILE A 77 18.64 -15.25 -17.42
C ILE A 77 17.37 -15.16 -16.59
N LEU A 78 16.93 -13.93 -16.34
CA LEU A 78 15.70 -13.67 -15.61
C LEU A 78 14.60 -13.24 -16.58
N GLY A 79 13.50 -14.00 -16.61
CA GLY A 79 12.26 -13.60 -17.27
C GLY A 79 11.33 -12.93 -16.27
N LEU A 80 11.12 -11.62 -16.42
CA LEU A 80 10.26 -10.83 -15.55
C LEU A 80 8.99 -10.41 -16.28
N PRO A 81 7.88 -11.15 -16.16
CA PRO A 81 6.60 -10.58 -16.54
C PRO A 81 6.39 -9.30 -15.73
N ARG A 82 6.04 -8.19 -16.38
CA ARG A 82 5.81 -6.92 -15.67
C ARG A 82 4.50 -6.96 -14.89
N HIS A 83 4.57 -7.43 -13.65
CA HIS A 83 3.50 -7.33 -12.66
C HIS A 83 3.98 -6.54 -11.45
N GLY A 84 3.05 -6.10 -10.60
CA GLY A 84 3.32 -5.14 -9.53
C GLY A 84 4.35 -5.56 -8.47
N CYS A 85 4.80 -6.83 -8.44
CA CYS A 85 5.75 -7.33 -7.44
C CYS A 85 7.13 -7.68 -7.99
N ALA A 86 7.31 -7.71 -9.32
CA ALA A 86 8.59 -7.99 -9.94
C ALA A 86 9.58 -6.86 -9.67
N TYR A 87 10.87 -7.18 -9.59
CA TYR A 87 11.94 -6.19 -9.66
C TYR A 87 12.27 -5.93 -11.12
N TRP A 88 11.78 -4.82 -11.69
CA TRP A 88 11.88 -4.51 -13.13
C TRP A 88 12.86 -3.38 -13.45
N ASN A 89 13.56 -2.84 -12.45
CA ASN A 89 14.47 -1.69 -12.59
C ASN A 89 15.94 -2.11 -12.70
N PHE A 90 16.23 -3.22 -13.38
CA PHE A 90 17.59 -3.53 -13.80
C PHE A 90 18.03 -2.53 -14.88
N GLU A 91 19.21 -1.97 -14.70
CA GLU A 91 19.85 -1.06 -15.65
C GLU A 91 20.96 -1.81 -16.39
N ASP A 92 21.07 -1.57 -17.69
CA ASP A 92 22.17 -2.10 -18.49
C ASP A 92 23.52 -1.62 -17.94
N GLN A 93 24.51 -2.50 -17.99
CA GLN A 93 25.91 -2.23 -17.62
C GLN A 93 26.09 -1.83 -16.14
N LYS A 94 25.23 -2.36 -15.26
CA LYS A 94 25.29 -2.13 -13.81
C LYS A 94 25.46 -3.43 -13.04
N ASP A 95 26.18 -3.33 -11.94
CA ASP A 95 26.39 -4.44 -11.01
C ASP A 95 25.31 -4.45 -9.95
N TYR A 96 24.81 -5.63 -9.61
CA TYR A 96 23.76 -5.82 -8.61
C TYR A 96 24.13 -6.86 -7.57
N LEU A 97 23.66 -6.67 -6.34
CA LEU A 97 23.43 -7.77 -5.40
C LEU A 97 22.01 -8.28 -5.63
N ILE A 98 21.85 -9.57 -5.88
CA ILE A 98 20.60 -10.19 -6.31
C ILE A 98 20.19 -11.28 -5.33
N TYR A 99 18.95 -11.18 -4.85
CA TYR A 99 18.25 -12.21 -4.09
C TYR A 99 17.18 -12.80 -5.00
N ALA A 100 17.46 -13.97 -5.55
CA ALA A 100 16.57 -14.67 -6.45
C ALA A 100 15.75 -15.72 -5.69
N ASP A 101 14.43 -15.58 -5.70
CA ASP A 101 13.47 -16.51 -5.15
C ASP A 101 13.14 -17.62 -6.16
N LYS A 102 12.37 -18.61 -5.72
CA LYS A 102 11.79 -19.62 -6.62
C LYS A 102 10.88 -18.95 -7.65
N SER A 103 10.76 -19.56 -8.82
CA SER A 103 9.82 -19.07 -9.83
C SER A 103 8.38 -19.07 -9.31
N TRP A 104 7.69 -17.99 -9.63
CA TRP A 104 6.24 -17.84 -9.56
C TRP A 104 5.51 -18.51 -10.72
N ASP A 105 6.24 -18.81 -11.81
CA ASP A 105 5.72 -19.60 -12.92
C ASP A 105 5.60 -21.07 -12.51
N LYS A 106 4.36 -21.56 -12.47
CA LYS A 106 4.06 -22.96 -12.11
C LYS A 106 4.51 -23.95 -13.17
N ASP A 107 4.65 -23.50 -14.41
CA ASP A 107 5.11 -24.31 -15.53
C ASP A 107 6.66 -24.38 -15.56
N ASN A 108 7.33 -23.51 -14.80
CA ASN A 108 8.77 -23.53 -14.59
C ASN A 108 9.14 -23.39 -13.10
N PRO A 109 8.80 -24.39 -12.26
CA PRO A 109 8.97 -24.30 -10.80
C PRO A 109 10.45 -24.26 -10.36
N ASP A 110 11.37 -24.71 -11.22
CA ASP A 110 12.81 -24.71 -10.98
C ASP A 110 13.50 -23.40 -11.37
N GLY A 111 12.77 -22.50 -12.05
CA GLY A 111 13.24 -21.18 -12.43
C GLY A 111 13.40 -20.22 -11.26
N TYR A 112 13.74 -18.98 -11.58
CA TYR A 112 13.99 -17.92 -10.62
C TYR A 112 13.03 -16.74 -10.80
N SER A 113 12.75 -16.05 -9.69
CA SER A 113 12.05 -14.76 -9.70
C SER A 113 12.79 -13.75 -8.82
N VAL A 114 12.68 -12.47 -9.16
CA VAL A 114 13.20 -11.40 -8.30
C VAL A 114 12.06 -10.42 -8.06
N THR A 115 11.84 -10.12 -6.79
CA THR A 115 10.78 -9.22 -6.35
C THR A 115 11.35 -7.89 -5.84
N MET A 116 10.59 -6.81 -6.01
CA MET A 116 10.88 -5.51 -5.36
C MET A 116 10.91 -5.60 -3.83
N CYS A 117 10.34 -6.66 -3.26
CA CYS A 117 10.38 -6.94 -1.83
C CYS A 117 11.63 -7.69 -1.37
N SER A 118 12.46 -8.13 -2.31
CA SER A 118 13.74 -8.76 -2.00
C SER A 118 14.74 -7.69 -1.56
N ARG A 119 15.93 -8.12 -1.16
CA ARG A 119 17.03 -7.19 -0.88
C ARG A 119 17.86 -6.86 -2.13
N THR A 120 17.35 -7.19 -3.32
CA THR A 120 18.02 -6.91 -4.60
C THR A 120 18.20 -5.42 -4.82
N LYS A 121 19.43 -5.00 -5.12
CA LYS A 121 19.80 -3.59 -5.29
C LYS A 121 21.10 -3.46 -6.09
N VAL A 122 21.35 -2.26 -6.61
CA VAL A 122 22.63 -1.92 -7.23
C VAL A 122 23.76 -2.15 -6.22
N LEU A 123 24.86 -2.76 -6.67
CA LEU A 123 25.97 -3.23 -5.83
C LEU A 123 26.61 -2.10 -5.01
N GLU A 124 26.65 -0.88 -5.56
CA GLU A 124 27.19 0.29 -4.87
C GLU A 124 26.44 0.64 -3.57
N LYS A 125 25.19 0.17 -3.42
CA LYS A 125 24.31 0.36 -2.25
C LYS A 125 24.24 -0.88 -1.34
N ALA A 126 25.14 -1.85 -1.54
CA ALA A 126 25.14 -3.14 -0.84
C ALA A 126 26.45 -3.41 -0.08
N ARG A 127 27.22 -2.36 0.25
CA ARG A 127 28.57 -2.50 0.83
C ARG A 127 28.54 -3.09 2.23
N ILE A 128 27.60 -2.65 3.06
CA ILE A 128 27.40 -3.18 4.41
C ILE A 128 26.77 -4.57 4.31
N GLU A 129 25.79 -4.74 3.44
CA GLU A 129 25.07 -6.00 3.25
C GLU A 129 25.97 -7.16 2.84
N ILE A 130 26.95 -6.91 1.97
CA ILE A 130 27.99 -7.88 1.62
C ILE A 130 28.74 -8.39 2.85
N ARG A 131 29.03 -7.52 3.83
CA ARG A 131 29.72 -7.93 5.07
C ARG A 131 28.84 -8.86 5.91
N TYR A 132 27.54 -8.61 5.98
CA TYR A 132 26.59 -9.51 6.64
C TYR A 132 26.49 -10.85 5.93
N LEU A 133 26.46 -10.85 4.59
CA LEU A 133 26.47 -12.09 3.81
C LEU A 133 27.75 -12.90 3.99
N ASP A 134 28.91 -12.24 4.00
CA ASP A 134 30.22 -12.86 4.26
C ASP A 134 30.34 -13.39 5.69
N ALA A 135 29.72 -12.71 6.67
CA ALA A 135 29.64 -13.21 8.04
C ALA A 135 28.72 -14.43 8.12
N ALA A 136 27.53 -14.37 7.51
CA ALA A 136 26.54 -15.44 7.54
C ALA A 136 27.06 -16.75 6.90
N VAL A 137 27.69 -16.67 5.72
CA VAL A 137 28.29 -17.85 5.06
C VAL A 137 29.45 -18.43 5.87
N ALA A 138 30.20 -17.58 6.59
CA ALA A 138 31.27 -18.01 7.48
C ALA A 138 30.78 -18.49 8.86
N GLY A 139 29.46 -18.48 9.13
CA GLY A 139 28.90 -18.80 10.44
C GLY A 139 29.36 -17.86 11.55
N ARG A 140 29.73 -16.62 11.21
CA ARG A 140 30.18 -15.60 12.17
C ARG A 140 29.00 -14.81 12.72
N ASP A 141 29.09 -14.46 14.00
CA ASP A 141 28.17 -13.53 14.65
C ASP A 141 28.27 -12.13 14.02
N THR A 142 27.14 -11.43 13.93
CA THR A 142 27.02 -10.09 13.34
C THR A 142 26.99 -8.96 14.36
N THR A 143 27.06 -9.27 15.67
CA THR A 143 27.02 -8.27 16.75
C THR A 143 28.03 -7.13 16.57
N GLU A 144 29.26 -7.41 16.12
CA GLU A 144 30.26 -6.36 15.85
C GLU A 144 29.89 -5.48 14.65
N LEU A 145 29.23 -6.05 13.63
CA LEU A 145 28.72 -5.28 12.50
C LEU A 145 27.59 -4.36 12.95
N ASP A 146 26.66 -4.90 13.76
CA ASP A 146 25.52 -4.15 14.32
C ASP A 146 26.00 -2.97 15.16
N ALA A 147 26.98 -3.19 16.03
CA ALA A 147 27.58 -2.14 16.87
C ALA A 147 28.26 -1.02 16.05
N GLY A 148 28.80 -1.33 14.87
CA GLY A 148 29.44 -0.36 13.99
C GLY A 148 28.48 0.52 13.18
N LEU A 149 27.21 0.12 13.03
CA LEU A 149 26.27 0.80 12.13
C LEU A 149 26.00 2.26 12.51
N ALA A 150 25.89 2.56 13.80
CA ALA A 150 25.65 3.92 14.29
C ALA A 150 26.80 4.87 13.89
N ALA A 151 28.04 4.42 14.06
CA ALA A 151 29.22 5.18 13.66
C ALA A 151 29.26 5.41 12.13
N ILE A 152 28.93 4.37 11.34
CA ILE A 152 28.87 4.47 9.88
C ILE A 152 27.82 5.51 9.46
N LEU A 153 26.61 5.45 10.03
CA LEU A 153 25.54 6.39 9.73
C LEU A 153 25.94 7.85 10.01
N LEU A 154 26.67 8.10 11.09
CA LEU A 154 26.99 9.46 11.55
C LEU A 154 28.21 10.07 10.88
N SER A 155 29.18 9.27 10.42
CA SER A 155 30.51 9.77 10.02
C SER A 155 30.95 9.44 8.59
N GLU A 156 30.45 8.36 8.00
CA GLU A 156 30.98 7.86 6.73
C GLU A 156 30.49 8.66 5.53
N GLN A 157 31.24 8.60 4.44
CA GLN A 157 30.87 9.15 3.13
C GLN A 157 31.15 8.10 2.04
N PRO A 158 30.35 8.04 0.96
CA PRO A 158 29.25 8.95 0.60
C PRO A 158 27.94 8.65 1.35
N ASP A 159 26.94 9.54 1.19
CA ASP A 159 25.60 9.40 1.77
C ASP A 159 24.89 8.06 1.43
N ASN A 160 25.28 7.36 0.36
CA ASN A 160 24.75 6.03 0.05
C ASN A 160 25.15 4.97 1.08
N ILE A 161 26.35 5.03 1.65
CA ILE A 161 26.80 4.14 2.73
C ILE A 161 26.03 4.45 4.01
N ARG A 162 25.85 5.74 4.33
CA ARG A 162 25.03 6.17 5.46
C ARG A 162 23.58 5.71 5.32
N THR A 163 23.04 5.79 4.10
CA THR A 163 21.68 5.32 3.78
C THR A 163 21.55 3.82 4.00
N GLU A 164 22.55 3.05 3.58
CA GLU A 164 22.59 1.62 3.84
C GLU A 164 22.64 1.31 5.34
N ALA A 165 23.44 2.05 6.11
CA ALA A 165 23.50 1.90 7.57
C ALA A 165 22.15 2.25 8.23
N ALA A 166 21.48 3.33 7.80
CA ALA A 166 20.15 3.69 8.29
C ALA A 166 19.12 2.58 8.05
N ILE A 167 19.17 1.92 6.89
CA ILE A 167 18.29 0.78 6.57
C ILE A 167 18.58 -0.42 7.46
N MET A 168 19.86 -0.73 7.73
CA MET A 168 20.22 -1.82 8.62
C MET A 168 19.78 -1.55 10.06
N LEU A 169 20.01 -0.34 10.58
CA LEU A 169 19.55 0.08 11.91
C LEU A 169 18.02 0.01 12.05
N GLY A 170 17.29 0.45 11.04
CA GLY A 170 15.83 0.32 11.01
C GLY A 170 15.35 -1.13 11.04
N GLY A 171 16.09 -2.03 10.35
CA GLY A 171 15.89 -3.47 10.43
C GLY A 171 16.07 -4.01 11.84
N LEU A 172 17.14 -3.62 12.55
CA LEU A 172 17.38 -4.01 13.95
C LEU A 172 16.26 -3.56 14.89
N ILE A 173 15.74 -2.34 14.71
CA ILE A 173 14.61 -1.84 15.50
C ILE A 173 13.32 -2.59 15.19
N ARG A 174 13.10 -2.98 13.93
CA ARG A 174 11.90 -3.73 13.52
C ARG A 174 11.93 -5.18 14.00
N ASP A 175 13.10 -5.79 13.98
CA ASP A 175 13.25 -7.20 14.28
C ASP A 175 13.50 -7.43 15.80
N SER A 176 13.61 -6.36 16.61
CA SER A 176 13.79 -6.45 18.06
C SER A 176 12.54 -7.01 18.77
N THR A 177 12.69 -8.11 19.50
CA THR A 177 11.59 -8.74 20.26
C THR A 177 11.46 -8.24 21.69
N ASP A 178 12.57 -7.82 22.31
CA ASP A 178 12.63 -7.52 23.75
C ASP A 178 12.78 -6.03 24.04
N THR A 179 13.92 -5.44 23.65
CA THR A 179 14.26 -4.04 23.92
C THR A 179 14.70 -3.35 22.64
N VAL A 180 14.19 -2.14 22.44
CA VAL A 180 14.57 -1.30 21.30
C VAL A 180 16.05 -0.90 21.42
N PRO A 181 16.88 -1.06 20.37
CA PRO A 181 18.28 -0.64 20.42
C PRO A 181 18.39 0.90 20.49
N GLU A 182 18.56 1.45 21.69
CA GLU A 182 18.58 2.91 21.93
C GLU A 182 19.65 3.64 21.12
N GLU A 183 20.82 3.04 20.94
CA GLU A 183 21.90 3.61 20.13
C GLU A 183 21.51 3.74 18.65
N ALA A 184 20.79 2.74 18.12
CA ALA A 184 20.26 2.77 16.75
C ALA A 184 19.26 3.91 16.57
N VAL A 185 18.34 4.06 17.52
CA VAL A 185 17.33 5.13 17.49
C VAL A 185 17.99 6.50 17.57
N LYS A 186 18.93 6.68 18.51
CA LYS A 186 19.67 7.93 18.68
C LYS A 186 20.43 8.30 17.41
N ALA A 187 21.13 7.35 16.80
CA ALA A 187 21.89 7.59 15.57
C ALA A 187 20.97 7.99 14.40
N LEU A 188 19.81 7.32 14.24
CA LEU A 188 18.82 7.70 13.23
C LEU A 188 18.24 9.10 13.47
N VAL A 189 17.92 9.43 14.73
CA VAL A 189 17.42 10.77 15.11
C VAL A 189 18.47 11.84 14.82
N GLU A 190 19.73 11.62 15.18
CA GLU A 190 20.82 12.57 14.94
C GLU A 190 21.10 12.75 13.44
N ALA A 191 21.19 11.65 12.68
CA ALA A 191 21.43 11.69 11.24
C ALA A 191 20.28 12.31 10.45
N SER A 192 19.05 12.30 10.96
CA SER A 192 17.89 12.95 10.30
C SER A 192 18.11 14.44 10.07
N GLN A 193 18.93 15.08 10.92
CA GLN A 193 19.22 16.51 10.84
C GLN A 193 20.23 16.85 9.74
N TYR A 194 21.12 15.91 9.41
CA TYR A 194 22.29 16.15 8.55
C TYR A 194 22.42 15.06 7.48
N GLY A 195 21.85 15.31 6.30
CA GLY A 195 21.87 14.36 5.19
C GLY A 195 21.22 14.88 3.91
N GLY A 196 21.57 14.28 2.78
CA GLY A 196 20.88 14.47 1.51
C GLY A 196 19.47 13.86 1.50
N THR A 197 18.75 14.09 0.40
CA THR A 197 17.36 13.66 0.21
C THR A 197 17.17 12.17 0.45
N GLU A 198 17.99 11.31 -0.16
CA GLU A 198 17.86 9.86 -0.07
C GLU A 198 18.04 9.36 1.37
N LEU A 199 19.06 9.86 2.07
CA LEU A 199 19.33 9.53 3.46
C LEU A 199 18.16 9.94 4.37
N LYS A 200 17.67 11.18 4.26
CA LYS A 200 16.55 11.68 5.07
C LYS A 200 15.26 10.89 4.83
N THR A 201 14.94 10.59 3.57
CA THR A 201 13.78 9.76 3.22
C THR A 201 13.92 8.34 3.80
N ALA A 202 15.11 7.73 3.70
CA ALA A 202 15.37 6.42 4.29
C ALA A 202 15.24 6.45 5.82
N ILE A 203 15.80 7.46 6.49
CA ILE A 203 15.69 7.61 7.95
C ILE A 203 14.22 7.77 8.36
N ALA A 204 13.46 8.64 7.69
CA ALA A 204 12.04 8.81 7.99
C ALA A 204 11.27 7.50 7.86
N GLY A 205 11.50 6.73 6.79
CA GLY A 205 10.91 5.42 6.59
C GLY A 205 11.30 4.39 7.66
N ASN A 206 12.56 4.38 8.11
CA ASN A 206 13.03 3.45 9.14
C ASN A 206 12.61 3.83 10.57
N LEU A 207 12.35 5.11 10.83
CA LEU A 207 11.73 5.58 12.07
C LEU A 207 10.21 5.35 12.10
N ALA A 208 9.59 4.98 10.97
CA ALA A 208 8.17 4.64 10.85
C ALA A 208 7.87 3.23 11.41
N ASN A 209 8.15 3.02 12.68
CA ASN A 209 8.13 1.70 13.33
C ASN A 209 7.23 1.70 14.57
N HIS A 210 6.36 0.69 14.69
CA HIS A 210 5.44 0.55 15.83
C HIS A 210 6.15 0.40 17.18
N HIS A 211 7.36 -0.17 17.22
CA HIS A 211 8.19 -0.21 18.44
C HIS A 211 8.61 1.19 18.92
N LEU A 212 8.53 2.21 18.07
CA LEU A 212 8.85 3.60 18.39
C LEU A 212 7.59 4.45 18.66
N MET A 213 6.41 3.84 18.74
CA MET A 213 5.15 4.55 18.96
C MET A 213 5.19 5.35 20.27
N GLY A 214 4.87 6.63 20.20
CA GLY A 214 4.84 7.53 21.35
C GLY A 214 6.17 8.18 21.76
N ARG A 215 7.33 7.71 21.26
CA ARG A 215 8.66 8.27 21.59
C ARG A 215 8.80 9.75 21.19
N GLN A 216 9.14 10.60 22.15
CA GLN A 216 9.13 12.05 21.95
C GLN A 216 10.28 12.57 21.09
N ASP A 217 11.47 12.01 21.25
CA ASP A 217 12.65 12.31 20.45
C ASP A 217 12.44 11.98 18.96
N VAL A 218 11.90 10.79 18.66
CA VAL A 218 11.58 10.37 17.30
C VAL A 218 10.51 11.26 16.67
N LYS A 219 9.42 11.56 17.41
CA LYS A 219 8.38 12.49 16.95
C LYS A 219 8.95 13.87 16.64
N THR A 220 9.84 14.38 17.49
CA THR A 220 10.48 15.69 17.31
C THR A 220 11.34 15.70 16.05
N ALA A 221 12.17 14.67 15.85
CA ALA A 221 13.01 14.53 14.66
C ALA A 221 12.19 14.47 13.36
N LEU A 222 11.14 13.64 13.33
CA LEU A 222 10.26 13.55 12.17
C LEU A 222 9.46 14.84 11.93
N THR A 223 9.05 15.53 13.00
CA THR A 223 8.36 16.82 12.86
C THR A 223 9.28 17.87 12.23
N ALA A 224 10.58 17.89 12.58
CA ALA A 224 11.55 18.78 11.95
C ALA A 224 11.71 18.51 10.43
N LEU A 225 11.60 17.24 10.00
CA LEU A 225 11.64 16.88 8.57
C LEU A 225 10.43 17.36 7.76
N LEU A 226 9.32 17.74 8.42
CA LEU A 226 8.18 18.36 7.74
C LEU A 226 8.49 19.76 7.18
N ASP A 227 9.57 20.39 7.66
CA ASP A 227 10.04 21.69 7.16
C ASP A 227 11.10 21.59 6.07
N ASP A 228 11.54 20.38 5.69
CA ASP A 228 12.59 20.17 4.69
C ASP A 228 12.23 20.81 3.33
N ARG A 229 13.24 21.27 2.59
CA ARG A 229 13.05 21.88 1.27
C ARG A 229 12.54 20.90 0.21
N VAL A 230 12.73 19.60 0.41
CA VAL A 230 12.33 18.57 -0.57
C VAL A 230 10.98 17.97 -0.20
N PHE A 231 10.04 17.98 -1.14
CA PHE A 231 8.68 17.45 -0.93
C PHE A 231 8.64 15.97 -0.55
N SER A 232 9.51 15.14 -1.12
CA SER A 232 9.57 13.71 -0.80
C SER A 232 10.02 13.45 0.63
N VAL A 233 10.88 14.29 1.20
CA VAL A 233 11.30 14.21 2.61
C VAL A 233 10.13 14.57 3.52
N ARG A 234 9.41 15.67 3.22
CA ARG A 234 8.19 16.08 3.95
C ARG A 234 7.12 14.99 3.94
N SER A 235 6.88 14.40 2.77
CA SER A 235 5.92 13.30 2.60
C SER A 235 6.33 12.06 3.40
N ALA A 236 7.60 11.67 3.37
CA ALA A 236 8.10 10.51 4.11
C ALA A 236 7.97 10.72 5.62
N ALA A 237 8.28 11.93 6.12
CA ALA A 237 8.10 12.30 7.51
C ALA A 237 6.63 12.28 7.95
N ALA A 238 5.72 12.84 7.14
CA ALA A 238 4.29 12.78 7.40
C ALA A 238 3.78 11.33 7.42
N GLY A 239 4.25 10.49 6.50
CA GLY A 239 3.98 9.06 6.49
C GLY A 239 4.43 8.37 7.77
N ALA A 240 5.66 8.62 8.21
CA ALA A 240 6.21 8.06 9.44
C ALA A 240 5.43 8.49 10.69
N LEU A 241 5.10 9.78 10.79
CA LEU A 241 4.30 10.33 11.88
C LEU A 241 2.89 9.73 11.93
N SER A 242 2.29 9.39 10.78
CA SER A 242 1.00 8.71 10.73
C SER A 242 1.00 7.32 11.36
N ILE A 243 2.17 6.68 11.47
CA ILE A 243 2.34 5.36 12.11
C ILE A 243 2.59 5.53 13.61
N ILE A 244 3.51 6.42 14.00
CA ILE A 244 4.01 6.49 15.38
C ILE A 244 3.29 7.51 16.27
N ALA A 245 2.53 8.43 15.68
CA ALA A 245 1.90 9.56 16.36
C ALA A 245 0.43 9.75 15.97
N ARG A 246 -0.33 8.64 15.92
CA ARG A 246 -1.77 8.64 15.64
C ARG A 246 -2.55 9.42 16.69
N ASN A 247 -3.66 10.04 16.27
CA ASN A 247 -4.54 10.83 17.16
C ASN A 247 -3.75 11.87 17.98
N ASN A 248 -2.92 12.67 17.33
CA ASN A 248 -2.07 13.68 17.96
C ASN A 248 -2.25 15.05 17.29
N SER A 249 -2.94 15.97 17.98
CA SER A 249 -3.25 17.31 17.47
C SER A 249 -2.03 18.15 17.08
N THR A 250 -0.94 18.07 17.84
CA THR A 250 0.30 18.81 17.52
C THR A 250 0.89 18.32 16.20
N VAL A 251 0.94 16.99 16.01
CA VAL A 251 1.44 16.39 14.77
C VAL A 251 0.48 16.66 13.61
N PHE A 252 -0.83 16.59 13.83
CA PHE A 252 -1.84 16.95 12.84
C PHE A 252 -1.62 18.39 12.34
N ALA A 253 -1.48 19.36 13.24
CA ALA A 253 -1.22 20.76 12.89
C ALA A 253 0.10 20.93 12.11
N ALA A 254 1.16 20.20 12.48
CA ALA A 254 2.43 20.24 11.77
C ALA A 254 2.33 19.67 10.35
N ILE A 255 1.63 18.54 10.15
CA ILE A 255 1.40 17.97 8.83
C ILE A 255 0.51 18.89 7.97
N MET A 256 -0.51 19.52 8.57
CA MET A 256 -1.34 20.52 7.90
C MET A 256 -0.51 21.68 7.37
N ALA A 257 0.37 22.25 8.20
CA ALA A 257 1.25 23.35 7.80
C ALA A 257 2.21 22.93 6.68
N ALA A 258 2.79 21.74 6.77
CA ALA A 258 3.70 21.20 5.75
C ALA A 258 2.99 20.91 4.42
N LEU A 259 1.75 20.43 4.48
CA LEU A 259 0.91 20.21 3.30
C LEU A 259 0.62 21.54 2.61
N GLU A 260 0.20 22.55 3.36
CA GLU A 260 -0.11 23.86 2.82
C GLU A 260 1.14 24.54 2.21
N LYS A 261 2.29 24.46 2.90
CA LYS A 261 3.58 24.88 2.35
C LYS A 261 3.90 24.17 1.03
N THR A 262 3.67 22.86 0.96
CA THR A 262 3.88 22.06 -0.27
C THR A 262 2.94 22.52 -1.40
N ARG A 263 1.68 22.83 -1.10
CA ARG A 263 0.71 23.34 -2.08
C ARG A 263 1.14 24.71 -2.64
N GLN A 264 1.59 25.61 -1.75
CA GLN A 264 2.06 26.93 -2.13
C GLN A 264 3.31 26.87 -3.02
N GLU A 265 4.30 26.05 -2.63
CA GLU A 265 5.54 25.89 -3.39
C GLU A 265 5.34 25.16 -4.73
N ALA A 266 4.35 24.26 -4.83
CA ALA A 266 4.02 23.61 -6.09
C ALA A 266 3.48 24.59 -7.14
N GLY A 267 2.95 25.75 -6.74
CA GLY A 267 2.59 26.84 -7.66
C GLY A 267 1.60 26.48 -8.78
N GLY A 268 0.81 25.42 -8.61
CA GLY A 268 -0.08 24.87 -9.63
C GLY A 268 0.44 23.62 -10.37
N ASP A 269 1.71 23.21 -10.18
CA ASP A 269 2.27 21.93 -10.65
C ASP A 269 1.89 20.76 -9.72
N ILE A 270 0.58 20.65 -9.50
CA ILE A 270 -0.01 19.67 -8.60
C ILE A 270 0.02 18.28 -9.23
N GLN A 271 0.06 18.21 -10.56
CA GLN A 271 0.19 16.96 -11.29
C GLN A 271 1.51 16.22 -10.98
N THR A 272 2.64 16.94 -10.92
CA THR A 272 3.94 16.34 -10.60
C THR A 272 4.04 15.89 -9.13
N HIS A 273 3.25 16.50 -8.23
CA HIS A 273 3.34 16.27 -6.78
C HIS A 273 2.11 15.58 -6.17
N GLN A 274 1.18 15.11 -7.00
CA GLN A 274 -0.08 14.53 -6.56
C GLN A 274 0.08 13.33 -5.59
N ALA A 275 1.09 12.48 -5.82
CA ALA A 275 1.37 11.35 -4.94
C ALA A 275 1.74 11.81 -3.52
N ILE A 276 2.46 12.93 -3.41
CA ILE A 276 2.85 13.55 -2.14
C ILE A 276 1.61 14.12 -1.45
N PHE A 277 0.79 14.88 -2.17
CA PHE A 277 -0.48 15.42 -1.66
C PHE A 277 -1.38 14.32 -1.11
N THR A 278 -1.53 13.24 -1.88
CA THR A 278 -2.30 12.07 -1.49
C THR A 278 -1.74 11.39 -0.23
N SER A 279 -0.42 11.20 -0.17
CA SER A 279 0.25 10.61 0.99
C SER A 279 0.05 11.45 2.25
N MET A 280 0.23 12.76 2.16
CA MET A 280 0.06 13.68 3.28
C MET A 280 -1.41 13.77 3.72
N GLY A 281 -2.37 13.75 2.79
CA GLY A 281 -3.80 13.69 3.11
C GLY A 281 -4.18 12.43 3.92
N ARG A 282 -3.56 11.29 3.62
CA ARG A 282 -3.71 10.06 4.43
C ARG A 282 -3.14 10.24 5.84
N SER A 283 -1.97 10.85 5.94
CA SER A 283 -1.31 11.11 7.23
C SER A 283 -2.13 12.04 8.11
N LEU A 284 -2.81 13.03 7.54
CA LEU A 284 -3.74 13.90 8.26
C LEU A 284 -4.89 13.12 8.89
N ALA A 285 -5.54 12.24 8.12
CA ALA A 285 -6.64 11.41 8.62
C ALA A 285 -6.20 10.50 9.78
N ALA A 286 -4.96 10.00 9.77
CA ALA A 286 -4.43 9.14 10.82
C ALA A 286 -4.03 9.90 12.10
N THR A 287 -3.73 11.20 11.99
CA THR A 287 -3.23 12.03 13.10
C THR A 287 -4.29 12.92 13.73
N ALA A 288 -5.40 13.19 13.03
CA ALA A 288 -6.54 13.92 13.58
C ALA A 288 -7.09 13.25 14.86
N ALA A 289 -7.05 13.95 15.98
CA ALA A 289 -7.45 13.48 17.30
C ALA A 289 -8.90 13.86 17.63
N THR A 290 -9.35 15.04 17.16
CA THR A 290 -10.67 15.60 17.47
C THR A 290 -11.64 15.49 16.29
N GLU A 291 -12.94 15.63 16.54
CA GLU A 291 -13.93 15.67 15.47
C GLU A 291 -13.81 16.94 14.60
N GLU A 292 -13.33 18.04 15.17
CA GLU A 292 -13.06 19.28 14.44
C GLU A 292 -11.90 19.10 13.44
N GLU A 293 -10.79 18.48 13.89
CA GLU A 293 -9.66 18.16 13.01
C GLU A 293 -10.08 17.18 11.90
N LYS A 294 -10.90 16.16 12.21
CA LYS A 294 -11.45 15.26 11.19
C LYS A 294 -12.34 15.99 10.18
N ALA A 295 -13.11 16.98 10.61
CA ALA A 295 -13.90 17.81 9.70
C ALA A 295 -13.00 18.71 8.82
N GLN A 296 -11.89 19.20 9.37
CA GLN A 296 -10.87 19.96 8.64
C GLN A 296 -10.14 19.10 7.60
N VAL A 297 -9.90 17.81 7.86
CA VAL A 297 -9.38 16.87 6.85
C VAL A 297 -10.29 16.85 5.62
N VAL A 298 -11.61 16.81 5.81
CA VAL A 298 -12.56 16.81 4.69
C VAL A 298 -12.47 18.10 3.88
N ASP A 299 -12.35 19.27 4.52
CA ASP A 299 -12.18 20.55 3.79
C ASP A 299 -10.88 20.57 2.98
N THR A 300 -9.81 20.04 3.57
CA THR A 300 -8.50 19.97 2.95
C THR A 300 -8.54 19.06 1.72
N LEU A 301 -9.09 17.85 1.87
CA LEU A 301 -9.25 16.90 0.76
C LEU A 301 -10.15 17.46 -0.35
N LEU A 302 -11.19 18.24 0.01
CA LEU A 302 -12.05 18.91 -0.95
C LEU A 302 -11.30 19.97 -1.77
N GLY A 303 -10.54 20.85 -1.11
CA GLY A 303 -9.72 21.83 -1.81
C GLY A 303 -8.71 21.17 -2.75
N MET A 304 -8.11 20.06 -2.34
CA MET A 304 -7.18 19.30 -3.18
C MET A 304 -7.86 18.60 -4.39
N LEU A 305 -9.17 18.32 -4.34
CA LEU A 305 -9.87 17.76 -5.50
C LEU A 305 -10.07 18.78 -6.62
N ASP A 306 -10.17 20.07 -6.29
CA ASP A 306 -10.26 21.16 -7.27
C ASP A 306 -8.91 21.44 -7.92
N ASP A 307 -7.85 21.28 -7.14
CA ASP A 307 -6.45 21.46 -7.53
C ASP A 307 -5.93 20.41 -8.53
N ILE A 308 -6.50 19.21 -8.55
CA ILE A 308 -6.07 18.13 -9.46
C ILE A 308 -6.87 18.24 -10.77
N PRO A 309 -6.24 18.51 -11.92
CA PRO A 309 -6.97 18.61 -13.19
C PRO A 309 -7.43 17.24 -13.70
N GLU A 310 -6.53 16.25 -13.66
CA GLU A 310 -6.75 14.95 -14.26
C GLU A 310 -7.75 14.08 -13.44
N PRO A 311 -8.86 13.63 -14.03
CA PRO A 311 -9.88 12.88 -13.28
C PRO A 311 -9.37 11.57 -12.67
N TYR A 312 -8.50 10.83 -13.37
CA TYR A 312 -7.91 9.58 -12.87
C TYR A 312 -7.11 9.80 -11.58
N ASN A 313 -6.49 10.96 -11.48
CA ASN A 313 -5.63 11.36 -10.39
C ASN A 313 -6.40 11.74 -9.11
N LYS A 314 -7.71 11.95 -9.20
CA LYS A 314 -8.59 12.23 -8.05
C LYS A 314 -8.91 10.99 -7.22
N VAL A 315 -8.69 9.79 -7.75
CA VAL A 315 -9.16 8.53 -7.18
C VAL A 315 -8.75 8.35 -5.72
N THR A 316 -7.48 8.59 -5.38
CA THR A 316 -7.03 8.34 -4.00
C THR A 316 -7.56 9.36 -3.00
N LEU A 317 -7.75 10.62 -3.42
CA LEU A 317 -8.45 11.61 -2.59
C LEU A 317 -9.92 11.23 -2.38
N ILE A 318 -10.60 10.76 -3.42
CA ILE A 318 -11.99 10.28 -3.36
C ILE A 318 -12.10 9.09 -2.40
N GLN A 319 -11.18 8.12 -2.47
CA GLN A 319 -11.12 7.01 -1.51
C GLN A 319 -10.96 7.52 -0.07
N HIS A 320 -10.02 8.44 0.15
CA HIS A 320 -9.78 9.01 1.48
C HIS A 320 -10.98 9.82 2.00
N MET A 321 -11.73 10.46 1.10
CA MET A 321 -13.00 11.10 1.40
C MET A 321 -14.03 10.08 1.89
N GLY A 322 -14.17 8.95 1.20
CA GLY A 322 -15.04 7.84 1.61
C GLY A 322 -14.70 7.31 3.00
N PHE A 323 -13.40 7.20 3.33
CA PHE A 323 -12.96 6.77 4.67
C PHE A 323 -13.31 7.76 5.79
N GLN A 324 -13.67 9.02 5.48
CA GLN A 324 -14.21 9.95 6.47
C GLN A 324 -15.69 9.69 6.81
N GLN A 325 -16.35 8.79 6.05
CA GLN A 325 -17.74 8.38 6.25
C GLN A 325 -18.68 9.60 6.28
N ALA A 326 -19.68 9.61 7.17
CA ALA A 326 -20.68 10.67 7.26
C ALA A 326 -20.07 12.09 7.43
N ARG A 327 -18.84 12.22 7.92
CA ARG A 327 -18.15 13.53 8.04
C ARG A 327 -17.89 14.17 6.67
N ALA A 328 -17.74 13.35 5.64
CA ALA A 328 -17.58 13.79 4.25
C ALA A 328 -18.90 14.12 3.54
N GLY A 329 -20.02 14.24 4.26
CA GLY A 329 -21.32 14.62 3.66
C GLY A 329 -21.25 15.89 2.80
N LYS A 330 -20.47 16.90 3.21
CA LYS A 330 -20.27 18.13 2.41
C LYS A 330 -19.58 17.91 1.06
N ALA A 331 -18.90 16.79 0.88
CA ALA A 331 -18.25 16.43 -0.39
C ALA A 331 -19.22 15.86 -1.43
N VAL A 332 -20.40 15.38 -1.00
CA VAL A 332 -21.35 14.65 -1.86
C VAL A 332 -21.70 15.41 -3.15
N PRO A 333 -22.03 16.72 -3.13
CA PRO A 333 -22.36 17.44 -4.36
C PRO A 333 -21.22 17.41 -5.39
N LYS A 334 -19.97 17.59 -4.94
CA LYS A 334 -18.80 17.57 -5.81
C LYS A 334 -18.50 16.17 -6.33
N LEU A 335 -18.62 15.14 -5.50
CA LEU A 335 -18.45 13.75 -5.92
C LEU A 335 -19.49 13.35 -6.99
N LEU A 336 -20.73 13.82 -6.85
CA LEU A 336 -21.77 13.60 -7.86
C LEU A 336 -21.48 14.34 -9.17
N GLU A 337 -20.95 15.57 -9.12
CA GLU A 337 -20.53 16.32 -10.30
C GLU A 337 -19.48 15.53 -11.09
N ILE A 338 -18.43 15.06 -10.41
CA ILE A 338 -17.37 14.27 -11.03
C ILE A 338 -17.91 12.93 -11.56
N LEU A 339 -18.83 12.28 -10.84
CA LEU A 339 -19.40 10.99 -11.25
C LEU A 339 -20.20 11.10 -12.55
N LYS A 340 -20.89 12.22 -12.78
CA LYS A 340 -21.65 12.47 -14.01
C LYS A 340 -20.77 12.59 -15.25
N THR A 341 -19.57 13.15 -15.10
CA THR A 341 -18.62 13.37 -16.20
C THR A 341 -17.54 12.29 -16.28
N ALA A 342 -17.54 11.32 -15.36
CA ALA A 342 -16.52 10.28 -15.31
C ALA A 342 -16.66 9.30 -16.49
N GLU A 343 -15.65 9.27 -17.36
CA GLU A 343 -15.60 8.34 -18.50
C GLU A 343 -15.02 6.98 -18.11
N ASN A 344 -13.91 6.98 -17.35
CA ASN A 344 -13.18 5.76 -16.97
C ASN A 344 -13.89 5.01 -15.84
N TYR A 345 -13.98 3.67 -15.99
CA TYR A 345 -14.55 2.76 -14.99
C TYR A 345 -13.91 2.88 -13.60
N HIS A 346 -12.59 3.09 -13.52
CA HIS A 346 -11.84 3.16 -12.27
C HIS A 346 -12.29 4.35 -11.43
N LEU A 347 -12.49 5.52 -12.06
CA LEU A 347 -12.98 6.71 -11.39
C LEU A 347 -14.43 6.53 -10.93
N LYS A 348 -15.31 6.00 -11.80
CA LYS A 348 -16.71 5.68 -11.45
C LYS A 348 -16.77 4.73 -10.24
N GLN A 349 -15.97 3.67 -10.26
CA GLN A 349 -15.89 2.67 -9.19
C GLN A 349 -15.63 3.33 -7.84
N TYR A 350 -14.59 4.15 -7.73
CA TYR A 350 -14.21 4.77 -6.45
C TYR A 350 -15.16 5.89 -6.01
N LEU A 351 -15.76 6.62 -6.94
CA LEU A 351 -16.82 7.58 -6.61
C LEU A 351 -18.05 6.88 -6.01
N LEU A 352 -18.49 5.77 -6.62
CA LEU A 352 -19.61 4.98 -6.11
C LEU A 352 -19.31 4.43 -4.72
N LEU A 353 -18.13 3.83 -4.53
CA LEU A 353 -17.72 3.32 -3.22
C LEU A 353 -17.63 4.43 -2.17
N ALA A 354 -17.05 5.59 -2.50
CA ALA A 354 -16.95 6.72 -1.59
C ALA A 354 -18.33 7.27 -1.20
N LEU A 355 -19.26 7.42 -2.14
CA LEU A 355 -20.65 7.81 -1.85
C LEU A 355 -21.35 6.79 -0.93
N GLY A 356 -21.10 5.51 -1.16
CA GLY A 356 -21.53 4.42 -0.29
C GLY A 356 -20.99 4.54 1.13
N ASP A 357 -19.67 4.71 1.28
CA ASP A 357 -19.00 4.82 2.58
C ASP A 357 -19.39 6.08 3.36
N ILE A 358 -19.69 7.17 2.66
CA ILE A 358 -20.24 8.40 3.25
C ILE A 358 -21.66 8.15 3.81
N GLY A 359 -22.40 7.19 3.25
CA GLY A 359 -23.79 6.94 3.64
C GLY A 359 -24.76 7.97 3.08
N ALA A 360 -24.47 8.53 1.90
CA ALA A 360 -25.24 9.62 1.31
C ALA A 360 -26.56 9.12 0.67
N VAL A 361 -27.59 8.90 1.50
CA VAL A 361 -28.92 8.36 1.13
C VAL A 361 -29.53 9.09 -0.07
N GLU A 362 -29.36 10.41 -0.13
CA GLU A 362 -29.87 11.31 -1.18
C GLU A 362 -29.32 10.98 -2.57
N THR A 363 -28.19 10.28 -2.65
CA THR A 363 -27.53 9.93 -3.92
C THR A 363 -28.11 8.69 -4.59
N ARG A 364 -29.04 7.98 -3.95
CA ARG A 364 -29.59 6.71 -4.45
C ARG A 364 -30.02 6.78 -5.91
N ASN A 365 -30.81 7.78 -6.27
CA ASN A 365 -31.33 7.92 -7.64
C ASN A 365 -30.24 8.27 -8.65
N HIS A 366 -29.14 8.89 -8.20
CA HIS A 366 -27.96 9.16 -9.03
C HIS A 366 -27.09 7.91 -9.22
N ILE A 367 -27.09 6.98 -8.26
CA ILE A 367 -26.30 5.74 -8.31
C ILE A 367 -27.00 4.64 -9.12
N ARG A 368 -28.34 4.54 -9.05
CA ARG A 368 -29.12 3.48 -9.72
C ARG A 368 -28.80 3.26 -11.21
N PRO A 369 -28.57 4.28 -12.06
CA PRO A 369 -28.21 4.09 -13.46
C PRO A 369 -26.96 3.22 -13.67
N TYR A 370 -26.00 3.26 -12.73
CA TYR A 370 -24.73 2.52 -12.82
C TYR A 370 -24.88 1.01 -12.62
N LEU A 371 -26.05 0.51 -12.18
CA LEU A 371 -26.37 -0.93 -12.22
C LEU A 371 -26.38 -1.50 -13.65
N LYS A 372 -26.55 -0.63 -14.66
CA LYS A 372 -26.58 -0.97 -16.08
C LYS A 372 -25.26 -0.67 -16.81
N ASP A 373 -24.22 -0.19 -16.11
CA ASP A 373 -22.94 0.15 -16.73
C ASP A 373 -22.27 -1.10 -17.34
N GLU A 374 -21.61 -0.97 -18.48
CA GLU A 374 -21.02 -2.11 -19.19
C GLU A 374 -19.88 -2.79 -18.40
N ASN A 375 -19.20 -2.03 -17.54
CA ASN A 375 -18.06 -2.48 -16.76
C ASN A 375 -18.49 -3.16 -15.44
N CYS A 376 -17.96 -4.35 -15.17
CA CYS A 376 -18.31 -5.15 -13.99
C CYS A 376 -17.91 -4.49 -12.66
N TYR A 377 -16.79 -3.76 -12.60
CA TYR A 377 -16.33 -3.06 -11.39
C TYR A 377 -17.28 -1.94 -10.99
N VAL A 378 -17.81 -1.21 -11.97
CA VAL A 378 -18.78 -0.14 -11.76
C VAL A 378 -20.08 -0.72 -11.21
N VAL A 379 -20.54 -1.83 -11.77
CA VAL A 379 -21.79 -2.48 -11.36
C VAL A 379 -21.69 -3.04 -9.95
N GLY A 380 -20.61 -3.78 -9.64
CA GLY A 380 -20.36 -4.28 -8.29
C GLY A 380 -20.31 -3.14 -7.26
N SER A 381 -19.64 -2.04 -7.61
CA SER A 381 -19.54 -0.86 -6.74
C SER A 381 -20.87 -0.13 -6.57
N ALA A 382 -21.68 -0.04 -7.61
CA ALA A 382 -23.04 0.52 -7.52
C ALA A 382 -23.92 -0.32 -6.59
N VAL A 383 -23.85 -1.65 -6.70
CA VAL A 383 -24.57 -2.58 -5.80
C VAL A 383 -24.13 -2.38 -4.35
N THR A 384 -22.83 -2.34 -4.08
CA THR A 384 -22.28 -2.09 -2.74
C THR A 384 -22.68 -0.71 -2.21
N ALA A 385 -22.62 0.33 -3.04
CA ALA A 385 -22.97 1.68 -2.64
C ALA A 385 -24.46 1.79 -2.27
N LEU A 386 -25.36 1.22 -3.09
CA LEU A 386 -26.80 1.21 -2.82
C LEU A 386 -27.15 0.50 -1.51
N TYR A 387 -26.41 -0.55 -1.15
CA TYR A 387 -26.54 -1.20 0.16
C TYR A 387 -26.14 -0.27 1.30
N LYS A 388 -24.95 0.34 1.19
CA LYS A 388 -24.38 1.16 2.27
C LYS A 388 -25.15 2.46 2.51
N ILE A 389 -25.68 3.11 1.47
CA ILE A 389 -26.40 4.37 1.63
C ILE A 389 -27.80 4.23 2.24
N ASP A 390 -28.47 3.10 2.07
CA ASP A 390 -29.79 2.89 2.69
C ASP A 390 -30.09 1.41 2.91
N THR A 391 -29.64 0.90 4.06
CA THR A 391 -29.88 -0.48 4.48
C THR A 391 -31.37 -0.77 4.73
N ALA A 392 -32.19 0.25 5.03
CA ALA A 392 -33.61 0.07 5.33
C ALA A 392 -34.44 -0.15 4.06
N ALA A 393 -34.19 0.60 3.00
CA ALA A 393 -34.85 0.40 1.71
C ALA A 393 -34.17 -0.65 0.83
N PHE A 394 -32.95 -1.06 1.17
CA PHE A 394 -32.18 -2.01 0.38
C PHE A 394 -32.91 -3.33 0.09
N PRO A 395 -33.61 -4.01 1.02
CA PRO A 395 -34.26 -5.29 0.73
C PRO A 395 -35.26 -5.22 -0.43
N GLN A 396 -36.03 -4.13 -0.51
CA GLN A 396 -36.99 -3.91 -1.58
C GLN A 396 -36.27 -3.66 -2.91
N LEU A 397 -35.29 -2.74 -2.93
CA LEU A 397 -34.47 -2.44 -4.10
C LEU A 397 -33.72 -3.69 -4.59
N PHE A 398 -33.24 -4.50 -3.65
CA PHE A 398 -32.50 -5.71 -3.91
C PHE A 398 -33.36 -6.76 -4.61
N ALA A 399 -34.59 -6.97 -4.13
CA ALA A 399 -35.52 -7.89 -4.75
C ALA A 399 -35.97 -7.43 -6.15
N GLN A 400 -36.27 -6.14 -6.31
CA GLN A 400 -36.87 -5.60 -7.53
C GLN A 400 -35.88 -5.33 -8.66
N GLU A 401 -34.67 -4.86 -8.34
CA GLU A 401 -33.73 -4.33 -9.34
C GLU A 401 -32.37 -5.03 -9.32
N ILE A 402 -31.78 -5.25 -8.14
CA ILE A 402 -30.41 -5.77 -8.05
C ILE A 402 -30.37 -7.28 -8.32
N THR A 403 -31.34 -8.05 -7.81
CA THR A 403 -31.41 -9.50 -8.03
C THR A 403 -31.45 -9.86 -9.53
N PRO A 404 -32.31 -9.23 -10.36
CA PRO A 404 -32.28 -9.42 -11.81
C PRO A 404 -30.92 -9.09 -12.44
N VAL A 405 -30.30 -7.97 -12.04
CA VAL A 405 -28.99 -7.53 -12.56
C VAL A 405 -27.91 -8.57 -12.22
N ILE A 406 -27.87 -9.05 -10.98
CA ILE A 406 -26.91 -10.07 -10.55
C ILE A 406 -27.10 -11.34 -11.37
N LYS A 407 -28.32 -11.86 -11.46
CA LYS A 407 -28.60 -13.10 -12.20
C LYS A 407 -28.22 -12.99 -13.68
N ALA A 408 -28.55 -11.87 -14.32
CA ALA A 408 -28.27 -11.66 -15.74
C ALA A 408 -26.76 -11.50 -16.04
N ARG A 409 -25.98 -11.01 -15.08
CA ARG A 409 -24.57 -10.64 -15.30
C ARG A 409 -23.56 -11.53 -14.60
N PHE A 410 -24.01 -12.46 -13.75
CA PHE A 410 -23.13 -13.23 -12.88
C PHE A 410 -22.00 -13.95 -13.64
N ASP A 411 -22.30 -14.52 -14.81
CA ASP A 411 -21.29 -15.24 -15.59
C ASP A 411 -20.18 -14.31 -16.11
N LYS A 412 -20.53 -13.06 -16.46
CA LYS A 412 -19.57 -12.04 -16.91
C LYS A 412 -18.85 -11.35 -15.75
N CYS A 413 -19.56 -11.04 -14.67
CA CYS A 413 -19.12 -10.18 -13.56
C CYS A 413 -19.01 -10.93 -12.23
N SER A 414 -18.66 -12.22 -12.26
CA SER A 414 -18.69 -13.11 -11.10
C SER A 414 -17.86 -12.58 -9.94
N TYR A 415 -16.64 -12.10 -10.20
CA TYR A 415 -15.73 -11.60 -9.16
C TYR A 415 -16.30 -10.39 -8.43
N GLU A 416 -16.70 -9.36 -9.17
CA GLU A 416 -17.16 -8.08 -8.61
C GLU A 416 -18.49 -8.23 -7.88
N LEU A 417 -19.39 -9.05 -8.42
CA LEU A 417 -20.68 -9.32 -7.79
C LEU A 417 -20.52 -10.20 -6.54
N THR A 418 -19.62 -11.18 -6.54
CA THR A 418 -19.30 -11.95 -5.32
C THR A 418 -18.73 -11.05 -4.22
N ASN A 419 -17.84 -10.12 -4.55
CA ASN A 419 -17.33 -9.14 -3.58
C ASN A 419 -18.43 -8.22 -3.03
N ALA A 420 -19.34 -7.77 -3.90
CA ALA A 420 -20.48 -6.96 -3.47
C ALA A 420 -21.41 -7.74 -2.53
N LEU A 421 -21.71 -9.00 -2.87
CA LEU A 421 -22.54 -9.91 -2.06
C LEU A 421 -21.90 -10.24 -0.71
N GLN A 422 -20.58 -10.37 -0.66
CA GLN A 422 -19.85 -10.52 0.59
C GLN A 422 -20.07 -9.31 1.52
N THR A 423 -20.15 -8.10 0.96
CA THR A 423 -20.42 -6.88 1.71
C THR A 423 -21.87 -6.80 2.18
N ILE A 424 -22.81 -7.20 1.33
CA ILE A 424 -24.25 -7.19 1.62
C ILE A 424 -24.61 -8.22 2.71
N GLY A 425 -23.99 -9.40 2.70
CA GLY A 425 -24.25 -10.44 3.69
C GLY A 425 -25.71 -10.93 3.65
N SER A 426 -26.35 -11.01 4.81
CA SER A 426 -27.60 -11.75 5.00
C SER A 426 -28.78 -11.26 4.14
N GLU A 427 -28.74 -10.02 3.70
CA GLU A 427 -29.73 -9.36 2.86
C GLU A 427 -29.77 -9.97 1.45
N ALA A 428 -28.69 -10.65 1.03
CA ALA A 428 -28.61 -11.38 -0.22
C ALA A 428 -28.99 -12.87 -0.13
N LYS A 429 -29.53 -13.34 1.00
CA LYS A 429 -29.92 -14.75 1.23
C LYS A 429 -30.80 -15.34 0.13
N SER A 430 -31.66 -14.54 -0.48
CA SER A 430 -32.55 -14.97 -1.57
C SER A 430 -31.80 -15.44 -2.83
N LEU A 431 -30.53 -15.07 -3.00
CA LEU A 431 -29.68 -15.54 -4.10
C LEU A 431 -28.99 -16.87 -3.82
N LYS A 432 -29.00 -17.38 -2.58
CA LYS A 432 -28.28 -18.60 -2.21
C LYS A 432 -28.55 -19.79 -3.14
N PRO A 433 -29.80 -20.10 -3.55
CA PRO A 433 -30.06 -21.20 -4.48
C PRO A 433 -29.40 -21.00 -5.85
N PHE A 434 -29.49 -19.78 -6.40
CA PHE A 434 -28.86 -19.43 -7.68
C PHE A 434 -27.34 -19.53 -7.63
N LEU A 435 -26.73 -19.02 -6.55
CA LEU A 435 -25.28 -19.05 -6.36
C LEU A 435 -24.77 -20.48 -6.11
N ALA A 436 -25.53 -21.32 -5.41
CA ALA A 436 -25.18 -22.72 -5.20
C ALA A 436 -25.16 -23.51 -6.52
N GLU A 437 -26.12 -23.25 -7.41
CA GLU A 437 -26.13 -23.81 -8.76
C GLU A 437 -24.90 -23.39 -9.56
N LYS A 438 -24.54 -22.09 -9.51
CA LYS A 438 -23.33 -21.58 -10.17
C LYS A 438 -22.05 -22.20 -9.59
N TYR A 439 -21.96 -22.32 -8.27
CA TYR A 439 -20.83 -22.94 -7.58
C TYR A 439 -20.61 -24.40 -7.98
N GLN A 440 -21.68 -25.19 -8.06
CA GLN A 440 -21.60 -26.60 -8.48
C GLN A 440 -21.09 -26.77 -9.90
N LYS A 441 -21.40 -25.82 -10.80
CA LYS A 441 -20.98 -25.84 -12.21
C LYS A 441 -19.55 -25.33 -12.43
N MET A 442 -18.93 -24.68 -11.43
CA MET A 442 -17.56 -24.16 -11.55
C MET A 442 -16.52 -25.28 -11.38
N PRO A 443 -15.45 -25.30 -12.21
CA PRO A 443 -14.32 -26.21 -12.01
C PRO A 443 -13.62 -25.99 -10.66
N GLU A 444 -13.09 -27.04 -10.04
CA GLU A 444 -12.29 -26.91 -8.81
C GLU A 444 -11.04 -26.05 -8.99
N SER A 445 -10.49 -26.01 -10.20
CA SER A 445 -9.33 -25.17 -10.54
C SER A 445 -9.66 -23.68 -10.69
N ASP A 446 -10.93 -23.29 -10.73
CA ASP A 446 -11.33 -21.89 -10.81
C ASP A 446 -11.16 -21.21 -9.46
N TRP A 447 -10.23 -20.25 -9.37
CA TRP A 447 -9.95 -19.51 -8.15
C TRP A 447 -11.18 -18.73 -7.62
N LYS A 448 -12.14 -18.39 -8.49
CA LYS A 448 -13.39 -17.73 -8.12
C LYS A 448 -14.33 -18.66 -7.35
N LYS A 449 -14.24 -19.98 -7.56
CA LYS A 449 -15.06 -20.97 -6.85
C LYS A 449 -14.88 -20.84 -5.34
N LYS A 450 -13.63 -20.70 -4.87
CA LYS A 450 -13.31 -20.48 -3.46
C LYS A 450 -14.00 -19.22 -2.90
N GLN A 451 -13.96 -18.11 -3.63
CA GLN A 451 -14.60 -16.88 -3.18
C GLN A 451 -16.13 -17.01 -3.11
N LEU A 452 -16.74 -17.66 -4.11
CA LEU A 452 -18.17 -17.93 -4.10
C LEU A 452 -18.57 -18.86 -2.95
N GLY A 453 -17.75 -19.86 -2.63
CA GLY A 453 -17.91 -20.72 -1.47
C GLY A 453 -17.97 -19.92 -0.17
N ASN A 454 -17.01 -19.01 0.05
CA ASN A 454 -16.99 -18.13 1.22
C ASN A 454 -18.25 -17.26 1.33
N VAL A 455 -18.84 -16.83 0.20
CA VAL A 455 -20.10 -16.09 0.21
C VAL A 455 -21.28 -17.00 0.57
N LEU A 456 -21.36 -18.20 -0.01
CA LEU A 456 -22.43 -19.17 0.27
C LEU A 456 -22.48 -19.62 1.73
N GLU A 457 -21.35 -19.64 2.42
CA GLU A 457 -21.26 -19.92 3.86
C GLU A 457 -21.85 -18.78 4.72
N LYS A 458 -21.77 -17.54 4.24
CA LYS A 458 -22.23 -16.33 4.95
C LYS A 458 -23.68 -15.95 4.66
N LEU A 459 -24.21 -16.34 3.49
CA LEU A 459 -25.63 -16.23 3.14
C LEU A 459 -26.41 -17.33 3.85
#